data_AF-A0A9D5LEY2-F1
#
_entry.id   AF-A0A9D5LEY2-F1
#
_cell.length_a   1.000
_cell.length_b   1.000
_cell.length_c   1.000
_cell.angle_alpha   90.00
_cell.angle_beta   90.00
_cell.angle_gamma   90.00
#
_symmetry.space_group_name_H-M   'P 1'
#
loop_
_entity.id
_entity.type
_entity.pdbx_description
1 polymer ?
#
loop_
_entity_poly.entity_id
_entity_poly.type
_entity_poly.pdbx_seq_one_letter_code
_entity_poly.pdbx_strand_id
1 'polypeptide(L)' 'MRSITTFDLQYAHRFYGFKGEAQYLHGHTGIMTIEVEDTVNEG' A
#
# COMPACT_ATOMS: atom_id res chain seq x y z
N MET A 1 -11.69 20.18 2.04
CA MET A 1 -10.42 19.97 2.75
C MET A 1 -9.75 18.74 2.17
N ARG A 2 -8.45 18.81 1.89
CA ARG A 2 -7.67 17.68 1.36
C ARG A 2 -6.64 17.26 2.39
N SER A 3 -6.54 15.96 2.65
CA SER A 3 -5.57 15.38 3.58
C SER A 3 -4.85 14.22 2.90
N ILE A 4 -3.54 14.14 3.12
CA ILE A 4 -2.67 13.11 2.57
C ILE A 4 -1.83 12.52 3.69
N THR A 5 -1.70 11.20 3.72
CA THR A 5 -0.81 10.50 4.64
C THR A 5 -0.15 9.32 3.94
N THR A 6 1.06 8.98 4.36
CA THR A 6 1.87 7.93 3.75
C THR A 6 2.45 7.03 4.84
N PHE A 7 2.42 5.72 4.60
CA PHE A 7 2.93 4.69 5.50
C PHE A 7 3.95 3.82 4.76
N ASP A 8 5.01 3.44 5.47
CA ASP A 8 5.85 2.32 5.09
C ASP A 8 5.25 1.01 5.64
N LEU A 9 4.98 0.06 4.76
CA LEU A 9 4.40 -1.24 5.08
C LEU A 9 5.42 -2.34 4.77
N GLN A 10 5.89 -3.04 5.80
CA GLN A 10 6.66 -4.26 5.62
C GLN A 10 5.72 -5.44 5.40
N TYR A 11 5.88 -6.18 4.30
CA TYR A 11 5.05 -7.36 4.01
C TYR A 11 5.83 -8.40 3.20
N ALA A 12 5.35 -9.64 3.23
CA ALA A 12 5.83 -10.73 2.38
C ALA A 12 4.71 -11.21 1.46
N HIS A 13 5.06 -11.54 0.22
CA HIS A 13 4.10 -12.04 -0.77
C HIS A 13 4.79 -12.89 -1.85
N ARG A 14 3.98 -13.43 -2.75
CA ARG A 14 4.43 -14.06 -4.00
C ARG A 14 3.33 -13.96 -5.05
N PHE A 15 3.71 -14.02 -6.32
CA PHE A 15 2.75 -14.07 -7.42
C PHE A 15 2.40 -15.51 -7.78
N TYR A 16 1.16 -15.90 -7.51
CA TYR A 16 0.66 -17.24 -7.85
C TYR A 16 0.60 -17.44 -9.37
N GLY A 17 1.19 -18.54 -9.86
CA GLY A 17 1.21 -18.86 -11.30
C GLY A 17 2.20 -18.04 -12.14
N PHE A 18 3.02 -17.19 -11.52
CA PHE A 18 4.04 -16.42 -12.23
C PHE A 18 5.21 -17.32 -12.65
N LYS A 19 5.65 -17.21 -13.91
CA LYS A 19 6.82 -17.94 -14.42
C LYS A 19 8.05 -17.03 -14.36
N GLY A 20 8.75 -17.07 -13.22
CA GLY A 20 9.94 -16.25 -12.98
C GLY A 20 10.25 -16.11 -11.50
N GLU A 21 11.18 -15.22 -11.13
CA GLU A 21 11.67 -15.12 -9.75
C GLU A 21 10.61 -14.66 -8.75
N ALA A 22 9.64 -13.86 -9.21
CA ALA A 22 8.58 -13.32 -8.35
C ALA A 22 7.55 -14.40 -7.89
N GLN A 23 7.70 -15.65 -8.33
CA GLN A 23 6.91 -16.80 -7.88
C GLN A 23 7.27 -17.27 -6.46
N TYR A 24 8.51 -17.02 -6.04
CA TYR A 24 8.99 -17.43 -4.72
C TYR A 24 8.51 -16.45 -3.65
N LEU A 25 8.33 -16.92 -2.41
CA LEU A 25 7.98 -16.04 -1.30
C LEU A 25 9.12 -15.05 -1.04
N HIS A 26 8.80 -13.76 -1.04
CA HIS A 26 9.77 -12.68 -0.85
C HIS A 26 9.13 -11.50 -0.11
N GLY A 27 9.95 -10.59 0.40
CA GLY A 27 9.52 -9.43 1.19
C GLY A 27 9.72 -8.09 0.46
N HIS A 28 8.96 -7.07 0.85
CA HIS A 28 9.08 -5.70 0.38
C HIS A 28 8.85 -4.68 1.50
N THR A 29 9.40 -3.49 1.30
CA THR A 29 8.94 -2.25 1.95
C THR A 29 8.01 -1.56 0.96
N GLY A 30 6.70 -1.74 1.13
CA GLY A 30 5.68 -1.07 0.31
C GLY A 30 5.37 0.31 0.84
N ILE A 31 5.16 1.27 -0.05
CA ILE A 31 4.71 2.62 0.32
C ILE A 31 3.21 2.69 0.05
N MET A 32 2.41 2.98 1.07
CA MET A 32 0.97 3.17 0.96
C MET A 32 0.61 4.63 1.23
N THR A 33 0.07 5.32 0.23
CA THR A 33 -0.44 6.68 0.35
C THR A 33 -1.96 6.67 0.36
N ILE A 34 -2.56 7.31 1.35
CA ILE A 34 -4.00 7.52 1.44
C ILE A 34 -4.25 9.01 1.27
N GLU A 35 -5.12 9.32 0.30
CA GLU A 35 -5.58 10.66 0.01
C GLU A 35 -7.09 10.73 0.23
N VAL A 36 -7.53 11.74 0.97
CA VAL A 36 -8.94 11.98 1.27
C VAL A 36 -9.26 13.44 0.97
N GLU A 37 -10.38 13.66 0.29
CA GLU A 37 -10.90 14.99 0.01
C GLU A 37 -12.39 15.04 0.32
N ASP A 38 -12.79 15.92 1.24
CA ASP A 38 -14.18 16.19 1.59
C ASP A 38 -14.30 17.50 2.38
N THR A 39 -15.53 17.89 2.70
CA THR A 39 -15.87 18.89 3.72
C THR A 39 -15.64 18.34 5.13
N VAL A 40 -15.32 19.24 6.07
CA VAL A 40 -15.24 18.89 7.48
C VAL A 40 -16.64 18.95 8.06
N ASN A 41 -17.08 17.89 8.74
CA ASN A 41 -18.28 17.96 9.56
C ASN A 41 -17.95 18.70 10.86
N GLU A 42 -18.59 19.85 11.10
CA GLU A 42 -18.31 20.69 12.28
C GLU A 42 -18.89 20.13 13.59
N GLY A 43 -19.75 19.11 13.52
CA GLY A 43 -20.44 18.51 14.68
C GLY A 43 -21.95 18.63 14.60
#